data_AF-A0A7X5AZR6-F1
#
_entry.id   AF-A0A7X5AZR6-F1
#
_cell.length_a   1.000
_cell.length_b   1.000
_cell.length_c   1.000
_cell.angle_alpha   90.00
_cell.angle_beta   90.00
_cell.angle_gamma   90.00
#
_symmetry.space_group_name_H-M   'P 1'
#
loop_
_entity.id
_entity.type
_entity.pdbx_description
1 polymer ?
#
loop_
_entity_poly.entity_id
_entity_poly.type
_entity_poly.pdbx_seq_one_letter_code
_entity_poly.pdbx_strand_id
1 'polypeptide(L)'
;MSTKADTPDFSDWQQIVSLFRQASAEGKDELLLRLLLTPDERESLIARVNIFHELLNGERSQRKISELLGVGVATITRGSNELKHHDAEIRDWLSDLLLRQQPKG
;
A
#
# COMPACT_ATOMS: atom_id res chain seq x y z
N MET A 1 38.30 9.25 -22.96
CA MET A 1 37.36 8.20 -22.53
C MET A 1 36.58 8.75 -21.36
N SER A 2 35.30 9.08 -21.54
CA SER A 2 34.48 9.66 -20.48
C SER A 2 33.92 8.52 -19.63
N THR A 3 34.36 8.44 -18.37
CA THR A 3 33.84 7.53 -17.35
C THR A 3 32.38 7.87 -17.11
N LYS A 4 31.44 7.04 -17.57
CA LYS A 4 30.05 7.13 -17.10
C LYS A 4 30.07 6.96 -15.59
N ALA A 5 29.49 7.90 -14.86
CA ALA A 5 29.28 7.77 -13.43
C ALA A 5 28.38 6.54 -13.18
N ASP A 6 28.75 5.71 -12.20
CA ASP A 6 27.93 4.59 -11.72
C ASP A 6 26.63 5.17 -11.12
N THR A 7 25.60 5.23 -11.95
CA THR A 7 24.27 5.71 -11.56
C THR A 7 23.26 4.59 -11.75
N PRO A 8 22.25 4.46 -10.87
CA PRO A 8 21.23 3.45 -11.03
C PRO A 8 20.47 3.63 -12.35
N ASP A 9 20.16 2.53 -13.05
CA ASP A 9 19.35 2.54 -14.27
C ASP A 9 17.88 2.92 -13.99
N PHE A 10 17.43 2.74 -12.74
CA PHE A 10 16.09 3.09 -12.27
C PHE A 10 16.18 4.18 -11.20
N SER A 11 15.53 5.32 -11.45
CA SER A 11 15.57 6.49 -10.57
C SER A 11 14.20 7.18 -10.37
N ASP A 12 13.16 6.74 -11.09
CA ASP A 12 11.81 7.32 -11.00
C ASP A 12 10.78 6.25 -10.57
N TRP A 13 9.88 6.66 -9.65
CA TRP A 13 8.72 5.89 -9.23
C TRP A 13 7.86 5.41 -10.41
N GLN A 14 7.71 6.23 -11.46
CA GLN A 14 6.92 5.85 -12.65
C GLN A 14 7.50 4.63 -13.38
N GLN A 15 8.80 4.37 -13.26
CA GLN A 15 9.41 3.16 -13.83
C GLN A 15 8.92 1.90 -13.09
N ILE A 16 8.78 1.97 -11.76
CA ILE A 16 8.22 0.87 -10.94
C ILE A 16 6.75 0.61 -11.29
N VAL A 17 5.96 1.68 -11.43
CA VAL A 17 4.55 1.57 -11.85
C VAL A 17 4.42 0.91 -13.23
N SER A 18 5.32 1.26 -14.15
CA SER A 18 5.34 0.69 -15.50
C SER A 18 5.70 -0.81 -15.48
N LEU A 19 6.67 -1.22 -14.67
CA LEU A 19 7.01 -2.63 -14.47
C LEU A 19 5.82 -3.43 -13.91
N PHE A 20 5.11 -2.87 -12.93
CA PHE A 20 3.94 -3.52 -12.34
C PHE A 20 2.79 -3.68 -13.34
N ARG A 21 2.51 -2.64 -14.13
CA ARG A 21 1.49 -2.70 -15.20
C ARG A 21 1.80 -3.78 -16.23
N GLN A 22 3.06 -3.89 -16.65
CA GLN A 22 3.50 -4.92 -17.59
C GLN A 22 3.37 -6.32 -16.99
N ALA A 23 3.85 -6.52 -15.76
CA ALA A 23 3.74 -7.81 -15.07
C ALA A 23 2.27 -8.24 -14.89
N SER A 24 1.38 -7.32 -14.55
CA SER A 24 -0.06 -7.60 -14.43
C SER A 24 -0.68 -7.99 -15.78
N ALA A 25 -0.34 -7.29 -16.87
CA ALA A 25 -0.81 -7.66 -18.22
C ALA A 25 -0.34 -9.07 -18.65
N GLU A 26 0.78 -9.53 -18.11
CA GLU A 26 1.32 -10.87 -18.35
C GLU A 26 0.92 -11.92 -17.30
N GLY A 27 0.10 -11.56 -16.30
CA GLY A 27 -0.29 -12.45 -15.20
C GLY A 27 0.87 -12.85 -14.26
N LYS A 28 1.88 -11.99 -14.11
CA LYS A 28 3.10 -12.20 -13.30
C LYS A 28 3.24 -11.20 -12.15
N ASP A 29 2.19 -10.46 -11.82
CA ASP A 29 2.18 -9.44 -10.77
C ASP A 29 2.53 -10.00 -9.38
N GLU A 30 1.98 -11.16 -9.01
CA GLU A 30 2.35 -11.81 -7.73
C GLU A 30 3.84 -12.18 -7.68
N LEU A 31 4.38 -12.75 -8.76
CA LEU A 31 5.78 -13.11 -8.85
C LEU A 31 6.67 -11.86 -8.72
N LEU A 32 6.34 -10.78 -9.43
CA LEU A 32 7.08 -9.53 -9.35
C LEU A 32 7.09 -8.98 -7.92
N LEU A 33 5.95 -8.92 -7.24
CA LEU A 33 5.86 -8.43 -5.86
C LEU A 33 6.65 -9.31 -4.90
N ARG A 34 6.67 -10.64 -5.09
CA ARG A 34 7.49 -11.55 -4.27
C ARG A 34 8.99 -11.36 -4.47
N LEU A 35 9.41 -10.96 -5.66
CA LEU A 35 10.82 -10.68 -5.98
C LEU A 35 11.28 -9.31 -5.46
N LEU A 36 10.40 -8.30 -5.52
CA LEU A 36 10.73 -6.93 -5.11
C LEU A 36 10.61 -6.69 -3.61
N LEU A 37 9.69 -7.39 -2.93
CA LEU A 37 9.39 -7.16 -1.52
C LEU A 37 9.91 -8.30 -0.66
N THR A 38 10.46 -7.95 0.49
CA THR A 38 10.76 -8.89 1.57
C THR A 38 9.48 -9.42 2.22
N PRO A 39 9.55 -10.54 2.99
CA PRO A 39 8.41 -11.00 3.79
C PRO A 39 7.82 -9.92 4.70
N ASP A 40 8.67 -9.20 5.43
CA ASP A 40 8.26 -8.15 6.36
C ASP A 40 7.57 -6.98 5.66
N GLU A 41 8.03 -6.59 4.46
CA GLU A 41 7.36 -5.56 3.66
C GLU A 41 5.98 -5.99 3.19
N ARG A 42 5.79 -7.29 2.86
CA ARG A 42 4.46 -7.82 2.52
C ARG A 42 3.52 -7.79 3.72
N GLU A 43 4.00 -8.17 4.90
CA GLU A 43 3.22 -8.06 6.15
C GLU A 43 2.85 -6.60 6.46
N SER A 44 3.79 -5.68 6.25
CA SER A 44 3.56 -4.24 6.39
C SER A 44 2.49 -3.72 5.41
N LEU A 45 2.48 -4.19 4.17
CA LEU A 45 1.43 -3.85 3.19
C LEU A 45 0.05 -4.37 3.63
N ILE A 46 -0.02 -5.61 4.12
CA ILE A 46 -1.26 -6.18 4.66
C ILE A 46 -1.77 -5.33 5.84
N ALA A 47 -0.88 -4.97 6.78
CA ALA A 47 -1.24 -4.10 7.88
C ALA A 47 -1.76 -2.74 7.39
N ARG A 48 -1.09 -2.11 6.41
CA ARG A 48 -1.51 -0.82 5.83
C ARG A 48 -2.90 -0.89 5.19
N VAL A 49 -3.21 -1.96 4.45
CA VAL A 49 -4.55 -2.17 3.88
C VAL A 49 -5.60 -2.22 4.99
N ASN A 50 -5.35 -2.98 6.05
CA ASN A 50 -6.26 -3.06 7.19
C ASN A 50 -6.41 -1.73 7.93
N ILE A 51 -5.34 -0.94 8.06
CA ILE A 51 -5.39 0.40 8.65
C ILE A 51 -6.35 1.29 7.85
N PHE A 52 -6.20 1.33 6.52
CA PHE A 52 -7.09 2.16 5.69
C PHE A 52 -8.53 1.68 5.75
N HIS A 53 -8.76 0.36 5.71
CA HIS A 53 -10.08 -0.21 5.87
C HIS A 53 -10.76 0.22 7.18
N GLU A 54 -10.11 0.02 8.33
CA GLU A 54 -10.69 0.37 9.62
C GLU A 54 -10.89 1.90 9.78
N LEU A 55 -9.97 2.71 9.24
CA LEU A 55 -10.08 4.17 9.27
C LEU A 55 -11.24 4.68 8.42
N LEU A 56 -11.47 4.08 7.24
CA LEU A 56 -12.58 4.45 6.35
C LEU A 56 -13.93 3.99 6.90
N ASN A 57 -13.98 2.83 7.57
CA ASN A 57 -15.19 2.36 8.25
C ASN A 57 -15.57 3.25 9.44
N GLY A 58 -14.59 3.82 10.14
CA GLY A 58 -14.83 4.79 11.22
C GLY A 58 -15.43 4.21 12.51
N GLU A 59 -15.64 2.90 12.60
CA GLU A 59 -16.27 2.24 13.76
C GLU A 59 -15.33 2.13 14.97
N ARG A 60 -14.01 2.05 14.73
CA ARG A 60 -13.00 1.84 15.77
C ARG A 60 -12.16 3.08 16.00
N SER A 61 -11.83 3.33 17.27
CA SER A 61 -10.81 4.33 17.61
C SER A 61 -9.43 3.90 17.15
N GLN A 62 -8.52 4.85 16.89
CA GLN A 62 -7.14 4.55 16.48
C GLN A 62 -6.42 3.63 17.48
N ARG A 63 -6.71 3.77 18.78
CA ARG A 63 -6.17 2.88 19.81
C ARG A 63 -6.67 1.45 19.63
N LYS A 64 -7.96 1.27 19.31
CA LYS A 64 -8.51 -0.07 19.10
C LYS A 64 -7.96 -0.72 17.82
N ILE A 65 -7.74 0.07 16.76
CA ILE A 65 -7.09 -0.39 15.53
C ILE A 65 -5.64 -0.81 15.82
N SER A 66 -4.90 -0.02 16.60
CA SER A 66 -3.54 -0.34 17.04
C SER A 66 -3.47 -1.67 17.81
N GLU A 67 -4.38 -1.89 18.77
CA GLU A 67 -4.50 -3.16 19.50
C GLU A 67 -4.85 -4.34 18.57
N LEU A 68 -5.78 -4.14 17.62
CA LEU A 68 -6.24 -5.18 16.69
C LEU A 68 -5.13 -5.63 15.72
N LEU A 69 -4.39 -4.66 15.17
CA LEU A 69 -3.41 -4.91 14.12
C LEU A 69 -1.99 -5.12 14.65
N GLY A 70 -1.77 -4.98 15.96
CA GLY A 70 -0.44 -5.12 16.57
C GLY A 70 0.56 -4.04 16.12
N VAL A 71 0.09 -2.90 15.61
CA VAL A 71 0.93 -1.80 15.15
C VAL A 71 0.84 -0.61 16.11
N GLY A 72 1.89 0.18 16.24
CA GLY A 72 1.88 1.37 17.06
C GLY A 72 0.88 2.43 16.57
N VAL A 73 0.29 3.19 17.50
CA VAL A 73 -0.67 4.28 17.19
C VAL A 73 -0.09 5.28 16.18
N ALA A 74 1.22 5.58 16.25
CA ALA A 74 1.87 6.47 15.29
C ALA A 74 1.75 6.00 13.82
N THR A 75 1.72 4.68 13.58
CA THR A 75 1.49 4.12 12.24
C THR A 75 0.06 4.38 11.78
N ILE A 76 -0.92 4.26 12.68
CA ILE A 76 -2.33 4.59 12.40
C ILE A 76 -2.49 6.08 12.12
N THR A 77 -1.84 6.94 12.91
CA THR A 77 -1.89 8.39 12.74
C THR A 77 -1.34 8.81 11.38
N ARG A 78 -0.23 8.21 10.92
CA ARG A 78 0.28 8.43 9.56
C ARG A 78 -0.75 8.04 8.50
N GLY A 79 -1.35 6.85 8.60
CA GLY A 79 -2.40 6.42 7.67
C GLY A 79 -3.63 7.35 7.67
N SER A 80 -4.07 7.81 8.84
CA SER A 80 -5.17 8.76 8.96
C SER A 80 -4.85 10.11 8.32
N ASN A 81 -3.61 10.58 8.45
CA ASN A 81 -3.18 11.81 7.80
C ASN A 81 -3.14 11.63 6.28
N GLU A 82 -2.60 10.53 5.75
CA GLU A 82 -2.61 10.26 4.30
C GLU A 82 -4.04 10.34 3.72
N LEU A 83 -5.01 9.67 4.36
CA LEU A 83 -6.41 9.72 3.91
C LEU A 83 -7.00 11.15 3.92
N LYS A 84 -6.61 11.99 4.89
CA LYS A 84 -7.08 13.38 4.98
C LYS A 84 -6.50 14.30 3.91
N HIS A 85 -5.35 13.96 3.35
CA HIS A 85 -4.74 14.74 2.25
C HIS A 85 -5.41 14.47 0.89
N HIS A 86 -6.32 13.49 0.82
CA HIS A 86 -7.04 13.15 -0.40
C HIS A 86 -8.50 13.62 -0.35
N ASP A 87 -9.01 14.00 -1.52
CA ASP A 87 -10.38 14.44 -1.69
C ASP A 87 -11.38 13.30 -1.40
N ALA A 88 -12.65 13.67 -1.19
CA ALA A 88 -13.70 12.71 -0.85
C ALA A 88 -13.84 11.62 -1.92
N GLU A 89 -13.72 11.97 -3.21
CA GLU A 89 -13.82 11.02 -4.32
C GLU A 89 -12.80 9.88 -4.23
N ILE A 90 -11.54 10.18 -3.89
CA ILE A 90 -10.49 9.17 -3.76
C ILE A 90 -10.77 8.27 -2.55
N ARG A 91 -11.24 8.85 -1.44
CA ARG A 91 -11.58 8.09 -0.23
C ARG A 91 -12.77 7.16 -0.47
N ASP A 92 -13.78 7.63 -1.18
CA ASP A 92 -14.97 6.84 -1.51
C ASP A 92 -14.61 5.71 -2.47
N TRP A 93 -13.79 5.99 -3.50
CA TRP A 93 -13.26 4.96 -4.40
C TRP A 93 -12.47 3.89 -3.65
N LEU A 94 -11.57 4.29 -2.75
CA LEU A 94 -10.76 3.34 -1.98
C LEU A 94 -11.64 2.50 -1.06
N SER A 95 -12.62 3.12 -0.40
CA SER A 95 -13.57 2.42 0.47
C SER A 95 -14.34 1.34 -0.30
N ASP A 96 -14.92 1.69 -1.45
CA ASP A 96 -15.65 0.76 -2.31
C ASP A 96 -14.75 -0.36 -2.86
N LEU A 97 -13.52 -0.02 -3.29
CA LEU A 97 -12.55 -1.03 -3.73
C LEU A 97 -12.25 -2.03 -2.62
N LEU A 98 -11.96 -1.56 -1.41
CA LEU A 98 -11.64 -2.42 -0.27
C LEU A 98 -12.82 -3.32 0.09
N LEU A 99 -14.04 -2.78 0.14
CA LEU A 99 -15.26 -3.55 0.42
C LEU A 99 -15.50 -4.66 -0.61
N ARG A 100 -15.26 -4.40 -1.90
CA ARG A 100 -15.43 -5.41 -2.97
C ARG A 100 -14.40 -6.54 -2.88
N GLN A 101 -13.20 -6.23 -2.40
CA GLN A 101 -12.07 -7.17 -2.36
C GLN A 101 -11.93 -7.86 -0.99
N GLN A 102 -12.83 -7.60 -0.04
CA GLN A 102 -12.82 -8.31 1.23
C GLN A 102 -12.96 -9.83 0.98
N PRO A 103 -12.13 -10.66 1.63
CA PRO A 103 -12.29 -12.10 1.55
C PRO A 103 -13.69 -12.45 2.07
N LYS A 104 -14.49 -13.11 1.24
CA LYS A 104 -15.73 -13.73 1.69
C LYS A 104 -15.33 -14.89 2.61
N GLY A 105 -15.75 -14.81 3.87
CA GLY A 105 -15.55 -15.89 4.85
C GLY A 105 -16.16 -17.20 4.40
#